data_AF-A0A8J6PA33-F1
#
_entry.id   AF-A0A8J6PA33-F1
#
_cell.length_a   1.000
_cell.length_b   1.000
_cell.length_c   1.000
_cell.angle_alpha   90.00
_cell.angle_beta   90.00
_cell.angle_gamma   90.00
#
_symmetry.space_group_name_H-M   'P 1'
#
loop_
_entity.id
_entity.type
_entity.pdbx_description
1 polymer ?
#
loop_
_entity_poly.entity_id
_entity_poly.type
_entity_poly.pdbx_seq_one_letter_code
_entity_poly.pdbx_strand_id
1 'polypeptide(L)'
;MKIVVFLFLITLVFVSCKQENRSLDCLFYEVKGPVETITEIEEMSVYPDQLSKNVYYFNKQGELTKAEHFRSTDTSGTFDLEYITHVKQAENGRRNYYKTAPGSEKIYEVFQLEKVSDDEIRYTFKIEERDVEVNRTIYYNNELPVRSYTTGHYADSKFETKKENFYTNQGILDSSITIDLITKRTATAYYKNNQEDNFGNFTFGEFVDENGERIYTIKRSYTYYK
;
A
#
# COMPACT_ATOMS: atom_id res chain seq x y z
N MET A 1 -51.48 -2.64 39.15
CA MET A 1 -50.44 -1.76 38.54
C MET A 1 -49.07 -2.38 38.79
N LYS A 2 -48.48 -3.00 37.77
CA LYS A 2 -47.09 -3.47 37.78
C LYS A 2 -46.38 -2.81 36.62
N ILE A 3 -45.76 -1.67 36.90
CA ILE A 3 -44.68 -1.13 36.08
C ILE A 3 -43.47 -1.98 36.43
N VAL A 4 -43.22 -3.02 35.65
CA VAL A 4 -41.87 -3.57 35.49
C VAL A 4 -41.66 -3.62 33.99
N VAL A 5 -41.30 -2.43 33.52
CA VAL A 5 -40.55 -2.11 32.31
C VAL A 5 -39.88 -3.38 31.78
N PHE A 6 -40.33 -3.85 30.63
CA PHE A 6 -39.64 -4.82 29.79
C PHE A 6 -38.40 -4.14 29.18
N LEU A 7 -37.52 -3.60 30.05
CA LEU A 7 -36.14 -3.26 29.76
C LEU A 7 -35.35 -4.55 29.97
N PHE A 8 -35.65 -5.57 29.15
CA PHE A 8 -34.59 -6.49 28.75
C PHE A 8 -33.87 -5.74 27.63
N LEU A 9 -33.01 -4.77 27.99
CA LEU A 9 -31.56 -4.98 27.89
C LEU A 9 -31.29 -5.76 26.61
N ILE A 10 -31.15 -5.09 25.47
CA ILE A 10 -29.91 -4.34 25.16
C ILE A 10 -28.69 -5.14 25.65
N THR A 11 -28.71 -6.45 25.38
CA THR A 11 -27.56 -7.22 24.97
C THR A 11 -27.73 -7.49 23.48
N LEU A 12 -28.00 -6.42 22.72
CA LEU A 12 -27.23 -6.23 21.50
C LEU A 12 -25.80 -6.25 22.00
N VAL A 13 -25.22 -7.44 21.96
CA VAL A 13 -23.80 -7.63 21.93
C VAL A 13 -23.41 -6.83 20.70
N PHE A 14 -23.19 -5.52 20.90
CA PHE A 14 -22.05 -4.85 20.34
C PHE A 14 -20.88 -5.73 20.81
N VAL A 15 -20.71 -6.86 20.13
CA VAL A 15 -19.43 -7.21 19.57
C VAL A 15 -19.15 -5.96 18.75
N SER A 16 -18.64 -4.94 19.44
CA SER A 16 -17.50 -4.23 18.94
C SER A 16 -16.59 -5.38 18.56
N CYS A 17 -16.74 -5.85 17.32
CA CYS A 17 -15.66 -6.45 16.59
C CYS A 17 -14.63 -5.34 16.69
N LYS A 18 -13.87 -5.38 17.79
CA LYS A 18 -12.54 -4.80 17.83
C LYS A 18 -11.96 -5.34 16.55
N GLN A 19 -11.90 -4.45 15.56
CA GLN A 19 -11.27 -4.68 14.29
C GLN A 19 -10.03 -5.48 14.63
N GLU A 20 -10.00 -6.75 14.20
CA GLU A 20 -8.89 -7.65 14.48
C GLU A 20 -7.63 -6.83 14.24
N ASN A 21 -6.71 -6.80 15.22
CA ASN A 21 -5.45 -6.08 15.07
C ASN A 21 -4.88 -6.45 13.70
N ARG A 22 -4.99 -5.53 12.73
CA ARG A 22 -4.62 -5.82 11.35
C ARG A 22 -3.14 -6.11 11.34
N SER A 23 -2.74 -7.08 10.53
CA SER A 23 -1.33 -7.37 10.36
C SER A 23 -0.60 -6.09 9.89
N LEU A 24 0.70 -6.01 10.18
CA LEU A 24 1.53 -4.91 9.69
C LEU A 24 1.44 -4.76 8.17
N ASP A 25 1.42 -5.86 7.43
CA ASP A 25 1.26 -5.84 5.98
C ASP A 25 -0.14 -5.37 5.57
N CYS A 26 -1.19 -5.76 6.30
CA CYS A 26 -2.53 -5.29 6.01
C CYS A 26 -2.65 -3.77 6.12
N LEU A 27 -1.99 -3.17 7.12
CA LEU A 27 -1.92 -1.72 7.26
C LEU A 27 -1.10 -1.09 6.13
N PHE A 28 0.10 -1.61 5.88
CA PHE A 28 1.02 -1.07 4.87
C PHE A 28 0.48 -1.16 3.43
N TYR A 29 -0.20 -2.25 3.08
CA TYR A 29 -0.85 -2.44 1.78
C TYR A 29 -2.30 -1.95 1.74
N GLU A 30 -2.82 -1.43 2.87
CA GLU A 30 -4.16 -0.85 3.01
C GLU A 30 -5.30 -1.84 2.67
N VAL A 31 -5.17 -3.12 3.04
CA VAL A 31 -6.10 -4.22 2.65
C VAL A 31 -7.03 -4.67 3.77
N LYS A 32 -8.34 -4.70 3.51
CA LYS A 32 -9.42 -5.05 4.43
C LYS A 32 -9.91 -6.48 4.18
N GLY A 33 -10.36 -7.18 5.23
CA GLY A 33 -10.88 -8.54 5.11
C GLY A 33 -9.82 -9.63 4.88
N PRO A 34 -10.23 -10.89 4.71
CA PRO A 34 -9.33 -12.05 4.64
C PRO A 34 -8.80 -12.24 3.21
N VAL A 35 -8.03 -11.27 2.73
CA VAL A 35 -7.45 -11.29 1.39
C VAL A 35 -6.48 -12.48 1.25
N GLU A 36 -6.61 -13.23 0.17
CA GLU A 36 -5.68 -14.27 -0.26
C GLU A 36 -4.68 -13.71 -1.28
N THR A 37 -5.19 -12.98 -2.28
CA THR A 37 -4.34 -12.35 -3.30
C THR A 37 -4.85 -10.99 -3.72
N ILE A 38 -3.93 -10.09 -4.07
CA ILE A 38 -4.22 -8.85 -4.78
C ILE A 38 -3.47 -8.87 -6.09
N THR A 39 -4.18 -8.72 -7.21
CA THR A 39 -3.54 -8.39 -8.49
C THR A 39 -3.75 -6.92 -8.77
N GLU A 40 -2.65 -6.18 -8.88
CA GLU A 40 -2.60 -4.76 -9.13
C GLU A 40 -2.01 -4.50 -10.52
N ILE A 41 -2.62 -3.60 -11.28
CA ILE A 41 -2.11 -3.12 -12.56
C ILE A 41 -2.09 -1.60 -12.51
N GLU A 42 -0.94 -1.02 -12.84
CA GLU A 42 -0.68 0.41 -12.80
C GLU A 42 -0.30 0.93 -14.19
N GLU A 43 -0.85 2.09 -14.54
CA GLU A 43 -0.52 2.85 -15.75
C GLU A 43 -0.08 4.25 -15.31
N MET A 44 1.12 4.67 -15.72
CA MET A 44 1.68 5.99 -15.42
C MET A 44 1.78 6.81 -16.70
N SER A 45 1.31 8.07 -16.69
CA SER A 45 1.33 8.92 -17.88
C SER A 45 2.73 9.22 -18.40
N VAL A 46 3.73 9.22 -17.50
CA VAL A 46 5.15 9.41 -17.83
C VAL A 46 5.79 8.19 -18.51
N TYR A 47 5.15 7.02 -18.42
CA TYR A 47 5.56 5.78 -19.10
C TYR A 47 4.34 5.18 -19.82
N PRO A 48 3.80 5.85 -20.84
CA PRO A 48 2.51 5.50 -21.43
C PRO A 48 2.51 4.13 -22.13
N ASP A 49 3.68 3.63 -22.51
CA ASP A 49 3.86 2.33 -23.16
C ASP A 49 4.20 1.20 -22.17
N GLN A 50 4.16 1.47 -20.86
CA GLN A 50 4.51 0.51 -19.83
C GLN A 50 3.38 0.35 -18.81
N LEU A 51 3.03 -0.90 -18.55
CA LEU A 51 2.18 -1.29 -17.43
C LEU A 51 3.03 -2.03 -16.40
N SER A 52 2.82 -1.66 -15.15
CA SER A 52 3.34 -2.40 -13.99
C SER A 52 2.24 -3.33 -13.52
N LYS A 53 2.55 -4.62 -13.32
CA LYS A 53 1.63 -5.57 -12.71
C LYS A 53 2.29 -6.19 -11.49
N ASN A 54 1.60 -6.15 -10.36
CA ASN A 54 2.05 -6.75 -9.11
C ASN A 54 1.01 -7.76 -8.62
N VAL A 55 1.45 -8.91 -8.12
CA VAL A 55 0.58 -9.90 -7.46
C VAL A 55 1.08 -10.13 -6.04
N TYR A 56 0.29 -9.74 -5.06
CA TYR A 56 0.60 -9.86 -3.64
C TYR A 56 -0.17 -11.04 -3.05
N TYR A 57 0.52 -11.92 -2.31
CA TYR A 57 -0.07 -13.13 -1.75
C TYR A 57 -0.04 -13.05 -0.23
N PHE A 58 -1.18 -13.30 0.42
CA PHE A 58 -1.35 -13.16 1.87
C PHE A 58 -1.76 -14.48 2.50
N ASN A 59 -1.33 -14.75 3.73
CA ASN A 59 -1.84 -15.86 4.53
C ASN A 59 -3.18 -15.48 5.20
N LYS A 60 -3.85 -16.44 5.85
CA LYS A 60 -5.14 -16.20 6.54
C LYS A 60 -5.07 -15.19 7.69
N GLN A 61 -3.87 -14.89 8.19
CA GLN A 61 -3.63 -13.88 9.22
C GLN A 61 -3.43 -12.48 8.62
N GLY A 62 -3.55 -12.34 7.28
CA GLY A 62 -3.38 -11.08 6.57
C GLY A 62 -1.91 -10.70 6.36
N GLU A 63 -0.97 -11.61 6.58
CA GLU A 63 0.45 -11.35 6.44
C GLU A 63 0.93 -11.63 5.01
N LEU A 64 1.78 -10.77 4.45
CA LEU A 64 2.33 -10.98 3.11
C LEU A 64 3.27 -12.21 3.12
N THR A 65 3.08 -13.12 2.17
CA THR A 65 3.91 -14.33 2.00
C THR A 65 4.92 -14.19 0.87
N LYS A 66 4.51 -13.55 -0.23
CA LYS A 66 5.36 -13.14 -1.35
C LYS A 66 4.66 -12.06 -2.18
N ALA A 67 5.43 -11.37 -3.02
CA ALA A 67 4.89 -10.57 -4.11
C ALA A 67 5.63 -10.87 -5.43
N GLU A 68 4.89 -10.95 -6.52
CA GLU A 68 5.42 -11.18 -7.86
C GLU A 68 5.26 -9.90 -8.67
N HIS A 69 6.35 -9.44 -9.28
CA HIS A 69 6.39 -8.18 -10.02
C HIS A 69 6.63 -8.49 -11.49
N PHE A 70 5.77 -7.96 -12.33
CA PHE A 70 5.77 -8.18 -13.75
C PHE A 70 5.91 -6.86 -14.49
N ARG A 71 6.63 -6.89 -15.60
CA ARG A 71 6.73 -5.77 -16.52
C ARG A 71 6.02 -6.12 -17.82
N SER A 72 5.29 -5.15 -18.37
CA SER A 72 4.74 -5.31 -19.72
C SER A 72 5.86 -5.36 -20.76
N THR A 73 5.81 -6.34 -21.65
CA THR A 73 6.74 -6.44 -22.79
C THR A 73 6.30 -5.60 -24.00
N ASP A 74 5.03 -5.19 -24.00
CA ASP A 74 4.39 -4.41 -25.05
C ASP A 74 3.14 -3.69 -24.50
N THR A 75 2.53 -2.85 -25.34
CA THR A 75 1.27 -2.17 -25.05
C THR A 75 0.05 -3.09 -25.13
N SER A 76 0.21 -4.36 -25.54
CA SER A 76 -0.89 -5.33 -25.69
C SER A 76 -1.24 -6.06 -24.39
N GLY A 77 -0.46 -5.86 -23.32
CA GLY A 77 -0.73 -6.41 -22.00
C GLY A 77 -0.12 -7.80 -21.77
N THR A 78 0.91 -8.16 -22.53
CA THR A 78 1.76 -9.32 -22.21
C THR A 78 2.70 -8.94 -21.08
N PHE A 79 2.77 -9.78 -20.04
CA PHE A 79 3.53 -9.51 -18.82
C PHE A 79 4.56 -10.61 -18.58
N ASP A 80 5.83 -10.21 -18.46
CA ASP A 80 6.90 -11.08 -18.04
C ASP A 80 7.21 -10.87 -16.56
N LEU A 81 7.40 -11.97 -15.83
CA LEU A 81 7.80 -11.93 -14.44
C LEU A 81 9.22 -11.36 -14.35
N GLU A 82 9.36 -10.19 -13.75
CA GLU A 82 10.66 -9.51 -13.59
C GLU A 82 11.36 -10.03 -12.33
N TYR A 83 10.62 -10.14 -11.21
CA TYR A 83 11.17 -10.60 -9.94
C TYR A 83 10.13 -11.03 -8.92
N ILE A 84 10.60 -11.73 -7.90
CA ILE A 84 9.81 -12.19 -6.76
C ILE A 84 10.37 -11.55 -5.50
N THR A 85 9.51 -10.85 -4.78
CA THR A 85 9.73 -10.42 -3.40
C THR A 85 9.32 -11.54 -2.47
N HIS A 86 10.28 -12.02 -1.67
CA HIS A 86 10.06 -13.00 -0.62
C HIS A 86 10.03 -12.34 0.74
N VAL A 87 9.29 -12.96 1.66
CA VAL A 87 9.07 -12.42 2.99
C VAL A 87 9.71 -13.33 4.03
N LYS A 88 10.59 -12.79 4.87
CA LYS A 88 11.07 -13.48 6.07
C LYS A 88 10.07 -13.26 7.21
N GLN A 89 9.98 -14.25 8.10
CA GLN A 89 9.10 -14.19 9.26
C GLN A 89 9.33 -12.92 10.07
N ALA A 90 8.24 -12.34 10.58
CA ALA A 90 8.31 -11.15 11.41
C ALA A 90 8.88 -11.49 12.79
N GLU A 91 9.81 -10.66 13.27
CA GLU A 91 10.37 -10.74 14.62
C GLU A 91 10.29 -9.34 15.27
N ASN A 92 9.75 -9.26 16.48
CA ASN A 92 9.70 -8.02 17.27
C ASN A 92 9.09 -6.81 16.53
N GLY A 93 8.01 -7.00 15.77
CA GLY A 93 7.35 -5.93 15.01
C GLY A 93 8.10 -5.48 13.75
N ARG A 94 9.16 -6.21 13.36
CA ARG A 94 9.93 -5.99 12.14
C ARG A 94 9.73 -7.14 11.16
N ARG A 95 9.71 -6.82 9.88
CA ARG A 95 9.53 -7.76 8.77
C ARG A 95 10.57 -7.46 7.71
N ASN A 96 11.28 -8.50 7.28
CA ASN A 96 12.35 -8.37 6.27
C ASN A 96 11.90 -9.01 4.96
N TYR A 97 12.33 -8.41 3.86
CA TYR A 97 11.99 -8.85 2.53
C TYR A 97 13.24 -8.87 1.67
N TYR A 98 13.23 -9.73 0.65
CA TYR A 98 14.32 -9.83 -0.30
C TYR A 98 13.81 -10.17 -1.68
N LYS A 99 14.51 -9.71 -2.71
CA LYS A 99 14.13 -9.99 -4.10
C LYS A 99 15.05 -11.00 -4.76
N THR A 100 14.45 -11.87 -5.58
CA THR A 100 15.16 -12.80 -6.46
C THR A 100 14.61 -12.73 -7.87
N ALA A 101 15.47 -13.02 -8.85
CA ALA A 101 15.03 -13.20 -10.23
C ALA A 101 14.26 -14.54 -10.35
N PRO A 102 13.37 -14.70 -11.34
CA PRO A 102 12.67 -15.95 -11.57
C PRO A 102 13.67 -17.11 -11.74
N GLY A 103 13.52 -18.16 -10.94
CA GLY A 103 14.39 -19.34 -10.99
C GLY A 103 15.80 -19.14 -10.43
N SER A 104 16.10 -18.00 -9.79
CA SER A 104 17.38 -17.72 -9.15
C SER A 104 17.24 -17.68 -7.63
N GLU A 105 18.27 -18.15 -6.93
CA GLU A 105 18.42 -17.99 -5.48
C GLU A 105 19.23 -16.72 -5.12
N LYS A 106 19.79 -16.02 -6.11
CA LYS A 106 20.59 -14.80 -5.87
C LYS A 106 19.67 -13.67 -5.36
N ILE A 107 19.97 -13.21 -4.16
CA ILE A 107 19.38 -12.00 -3.57
C ILE A 107 20.10 -10.77 -4.11
N TYR A 108 19.36 -9.76 -4.58
CA TYR A 108 19.96 -8.51 -5.06
C TYR A 108 19.35 -7.24 -4.43
N GLU A 109 18.21 -7.34 -3.74
CA GLU A 109 17.64 -6.22 -2.98
C GLU A 109 17.09 -6.74 -1.64
N VAL A 110 17.24 -5.92 -0.60
CA VAL A 110 16.67 -6.17 0.73
C VAL A 110 15.92 -4.94 1.22
N PHE A 111 14.82 -5.18 1.92
CA PHE A 111 14.07 -4.11 2.57
C PHE A 111 13.44 -4.60 3.86
N GLN A 112 13.12 -3.65 4.73
CA GLN A 112 12.59 -3.88 6.06
C GLN A 112 11.35 -3.00 6.26
N LEU A 113 10.32 -3.59 6.87
CA LEU A 113 9.16 -2.90 7.39
C LEU A 113 9.17 -3.03 8.92
N GLU A 114 8.94 -1.94 9.64
CA GLU A 114 8.96 -1.89 11.10
C GLU A 114 7.73 -1.14 11.61
N LYS A 115 6.97 -1.77 12.49
CA LYS A 115 5.93 -1.09 13.27
C LYS A 115 6.60 -0.33 14.41
N VAL A 116 6.69 0.99 14.29
CA VAL A 116 7.32 1.86 15.31
C VAL A 116 6.31 2.15 16.43
N SER A 117 5.06 2.41 16.08
CA SER A 117 3.93 2.56 17.01
C SER A 117 2.63 2.13 16.32
N ASP A 118 1.48 2.29 16.98
CA ASP A 118 0.18 1.99 16.34
C ASP A 118 -0.13 2.93 15.15
N ASP A 119 0.41 4.14 15.16
CA ASP A 119 0.18 5.16 14.14
C ASP A 119 1.41 5.43 13.26
N GLU A 120 2.50 4.68 13.42
CA GLU A 120 3.75 4.89 12.69
C GLU A 120 4.36 3.58 12.18
N ILE A 121 4.56 3.53 10.87
CA ILE A 121 5.28 2.45 10.18
C ILE A 121 6.51 3.04 9.48
N ARG A 122 7.65 2.35 9.63
CA ARG A 122 8.89 2.68 8.92
C ARG A 122 9.19 1.61 7.89
N TYR A 123 9.58 2.06 6.71
CA TYR A 123 10.05 1.23 5.61
C TYR A 123 11.46 1.68 5.23
N THR A 124 12.39 0.75 5.17
CA THR A 124 13.75 1.00 4.70
C THR A 124 14.06 0.03 3.56
N PHE A 125 14.64 0.53 2.50
CA PHE A 125 15.02 -0.22 1.32
C PHE A 125 16.45 0.12 0.93
N LYS A 126 17.22 -0.92 0.58
CA LYS A 126 18.60 -0.76 0.18
C LYS A 126 18.95 -1.70 -0.97
N ILE A 127 19.63 -1.17 -1.98
CA ILE A 127 20.31 -1.95 -3.02
C ILE A 127 21.80 -1.64 -2.93
N GLU A 128 22.56 -2.48 -2.24
CA GLU A 128 24.00 -2.26 -2.05
C GLU A 128 24.76 -2.24 -3.37
N GLU A 129 24.43 -3.14 -4.31
CA GLU A 129 25.09 -3.21 -5.62
C GLU A 129 24.86 -1.95 -6.49
N ARG A 130 23.85 -1.12 -6.18
CA ARG A 130 23.46 0.04 -6.99
C ARG A 130 23.57 1.38 -6.26
N ASP A 131 24.13 1.39 -5.05
CA ASP A 131 24.20 2.58 -4.18
C ASP A 131 22.84 3.28 -4.06
N VAL A 132 21.82 2.50 -3.67
CA VAL A 132 20.45 3.01 -3.47
C VAL A 132 20.04 2.78 -2.02
N GLU A 133 19.52 3.82 -1.40
CA GLU A 133 18.85 3.75 -0.10
C GLU A 133 17.58 4.59 -0.14
N VAL A 134 16.48 4.04 0.37
CA VAL A 134 15.20 4.74 0.54
C VAL A 134 14.71 4.47 1.96
N ASN A 135 14.47 5.53 2.72
CA ASN A 135 13.82 5.48 4.01
C ASN A 135 12.48 6.19 3.92
N ARG A 136 11.41 5.54 4.36
CA ARG A 136 10.06 6.10 4.39
C ARG A 136 9.44 5.90 5.76
N THR A 137 8.95 6.98 6.35
CA THR A 137 8.09 6.93 7.54
C THR A 137 6.68 7.29 7.12
N ILE A 138 5.71 6.46 7.49
CA ILE A 138 4.29 6.65 7.20
C ILE A 138 3.55 6.81 8.51
N TYR A 139 2.79 7.90 8.63
CA TYR A 139 1.93 8.21 9.75
C TYR A 139 0.48 7.93 9.40
N TYR A 140 -0.20 7.26 10.32
CA TYR A 140 -1.60 6.87 10.20
C TYR A 140 -2.47 7.66 11.17
N ASN A 141 -3.74 7.81 10.81
CA ASN A 141 -4.79 8.27 11.71
C ASN A 141 -6.02 7.40 11.42
N ASN A 142 -6.52 6.67 12.42
CA ASN A 142 -7.59 5.70 12.25
C ASN A 142 -7.34 4.73 11.07
N GLU A 143 -6.15 4.12 11.03
CA GLU A 143 -5.69 3.21 9.96
C GLU A 143 -5.56 3.82 8.55
N LEU A 144 -5.80 5.13 8.37
CA LEU A 144 -5.60 5.82 7.10
C LEU A 144 -4.23 6.50 7.07
N PRO A 145 -3.39 6.29 6.03
CA PRO A 145 -2.11 6.98 5.93
C PRO A 145 -2.36 8.46 5.63
N VAL A 146 -2.04 9.35 6.56
CA VAL A 146 -2.27 10.79 6.43
C VAL A 146 -1.03 11.56 5.98
N ARG A 147 0.15 11.03 6.27
CA ARG A 147 1.42 11.68 5.94
C ARG A 147 2.52 10.65 5.74
N SER A 148 3.43 10.92 4.82
CA SER A 148 4.71 10.22 4.81
C SER A 148 5.87 11.15 4.50
N TYR A 149 7.03 10.81 5.05
CA TYR A 149 8.30 11.42 4.68
C TYR A 149 9.19 10.34 4.07
N THR A 150 9.76 10.64 2.91
CA THR A 150 10.68 9.74 2.22
C THR A 150 12.00 10.46 2.01
N THR A 151 13.10 9.84 2.39
CA THR A 151 14.45 10.34 2.13
C THR A 151 15.28 9.23 1.50
N GLY A 152 16.33 9.60 0.78
CA GLY A 152 17.22 8.61 0.21
C GLY A 152 18.10 9.14 -0.89
N HIS A 153 18.69 8.21 -1.63
CA HIS A 153 19.51 8.51 -2.78
C HIS A 153 19.49 7.39 -3.83
N TYR A 154 19.77 7.77 -5.06
CA TYR A 154 20.09 6.88 -6.18
C TYR A 154 21.46 7.30 -6.70
N ALA A 155 22.49 6.50 -6.44
CA ALA A 155 23.88 6.93 -6.59
C ALA A 155 24.09 8.29 -5.91
N ASP A 156 24.64 9.27 -6.62
CA ASP A 156 24.91 10.62 -6.10
C ASP A 156 23.65 11.51 -5.96
N SER A 157 22.51 11.10 -6.52
CA SER A 157 21.29 11.93 -6.53
C SER A 157 20.45 11.69 -5.28
N LYS A 158 20.38 12.71 -4.41
CA LYS A 158 19.55 12.69 -3.20
C LYS A 158 18.11 13.11 -3.51
N PHE A 159 17.17 12.55 -2.77
CA PHE A 159 15.79 12.99 -2.76
C PHE A 159 15.26 13.05 -1.33
N GLU A 160 14.39 14.02 -1.08
CA GLU A 160 13.66 14.16 0.16
C GLU A 160 12.25 14.63 -0.20
N THR A 161 11.23 13.86 0.16
CA THR A 161 9.85 14.17 -0.17
C THR A 161 8.95 14.06 1.05
N LYS A 162 7.96 14.96 1.12
CA LYS A 162 6.84 14.88 2.06
C LYS A 162 5.57 14.66 1.25
N LYS A 163 4.78 13.65 1.60
CA LYS A 163 3.44 13.42 1.04
C LYS A 163 2.40 13.63 2.13
N GLU A 164 1.35 14.37 1.83
CA GLU A 164 0.16 14.55 2.68
C GLU A 164 -1.08 14.08 1.93
N ASN A 165 -1.87 13.23 2.58
CA ASN A 165 -3.10 12.67 2.02
C ASN A 165 -4.30 13.33 2.72
N PHE A 166 -5.28 13.73 1.93
CA PHE A 166 -6.51 14.37 2.39
C PHE A 166 -7.69 13.48 2.04
N TYR A 167 -8.51 13.19 3.05
CA TYR A 167 -9.65 12.30 2.91
C TYR A 167 -10.95 13.06 3.07
N THR A 168 -12.01 12.59 2.41
CA THR A 168 -13.37 13.04 2.66
C THR A 168 -13.81 12.63 4.08
N ASN A 169 -14.94 13.17 4.53
CA ASN A 169 -15.53 12.78 5.82
C ASN A 169 -15.94 11.28 5.88
N GLN A 170 -16.03 10.61 4.73
CA GLN A 170 -16.31 9.19 4.59
C GLN A 170 -15.04 8.33 4.58
N GLY A 171 -13.84 8.93 4.73
CA GLY A 171 -12.57 8.20 4.72
C GLY A 171 -12.08 7.82 3.31
N ILE A 172 -12.63 8.45 2.27
CA ILE A 172 -12.21 8.23 0.87
C ILE A 172 -11.09 9.21 0.55
N LEU A 173 -10.00 8.75 -0.06
CA LEU A 173 -8.90 9.61 -0.46
C LEU A 173 -9.37 10.59 -1.54
N ASP A 174 -9.24 11.88 -1.27
CA ASP A 174 -9.69 12.98 -2.12
C ASP A 174 -8.50 13.56 -2.91
N SER A 175 -7.41 13.85 -2.21
CA SER A 175 -6.20 14.37 -2.84
C SER A 175 -4.94 13.99 -2.09
N SER A 176 -3.81 14.07 -2.79
CA SER A 176 -2.48 13.86 -2.24
C SER A 176 -1.56 14.98 -2.71
N ILE A 177 -0.86 15.63 -1.78
CA ILE A 177 0.13 16.65 -2.08
C ILE A 177 1.51 16.07 -1.80
N THR A 178 2.38 16.08 -2.80
CA THR A 178 3.79 15.68 -2.67
C THR A 178 4.68 16.90 -2.82
N ILE A 179 5.56 17.13 -1.86
CA ILE A 179 6.51 18.23 -1.81
C ILE A 179 7.91 17.64 -1.87
N ASP A 180 8.69 18.03 -2.87
CA ASP A 180 10.13 17.83 -2.90
C ASP A 180 10.78 18.85 -1.94
N LEU A 181 11.39 18.35 -0.87
CA LEU A 181 11.97 19.17 0.18
C LEU A 181 13.32 19.79 -0.21
N ILE A 182 13.98 19.28 -1.26
CA ILE A 182 15.21 19.84 -1.80
C ILE A 182 14.88 20.98 -2.76
N THR A 183 14.04 20.71 -3.77
CA THR A 183 13.71 21.70 -4.82
C THR A 183 12.56 22.62 -4.44
N LYS A 184 11.83 22.32 -3.36
CA LYS A 184 10.61 23.02 -2.91
C LYS A 184 9.48 22.99 -3.92
N ARG A 185 9.53 22.08 -4.90
CA ARG A 185 8.45 21.87 -5.86
C ARG A 185 7.33 21.06 -5.21
N THR A 186 6.11 21.40 -5.59
CA THR A 186 4.90 20.72 -5.11
C THR A 186 4.16 20.14 -6.30
N ALA A 187 3.66 18.92 -6.15
CA ALA A 187 2.77 18.26 -7.09
C ALA A 187 1.52 17.79 -6.34
N THR A 188 0.35 18.08 -6.90
CA THR A 188 -0.93 17.65 -6.34
C THR A 188 -1.56 16.62 -7.26
N ALA A 189 -2.02 15.53 -6.67
CA ALA A 189 -2.80 14.50 -7.35
C ALA A 189 -4.22 14.48 -6.75
N TYR A 190 -5.22 14.64 -7.60
CA TYR A 190 -6.64 14.56 -7.23
C TYR A 190 -7.20 13.21 -7.63
N TYR A 191 -7.89 12.55 -6.70
CA TYR A 191 -8.57 11.28 -6.96
C TYR A 191 -9.92 11.57 -7.59
N LYS A 192 -10.09 11.19 -8.86
CA LYS A 192 -11.28 11.54 -9.64
C LYS A 192 -12.34 10.46 -9.66
N ASN A 193 -11.90 9.21 -9.70
CA ASN A 193 -12.75 8.04 -9.65
C ASN A 193 -12.19 7.09 -8.59
N ASN A 194 -13.04 6.57 -7.72
CA ASN A 194 -12.72 5.50 -6.79
C ASN A 194 -13.81 4.43 -6.89
N GLN A 195 -13.41 3.17 -6.98
CA GLN A 195 -14.30 2.03 -6.84
C GLN A 195 -13.77 1.15 -5.73
N GLU A 196 -14.69 0.59 -4.96
CA GLU A 196 -14.39 -0.35 -3.89
C GLU A 196 -15.18 -1.64 -4.07
N ASP A 197 -14.66 -2.74 -3.55
CA ASP A 197 -15.40 -3.98 -3.44
C ASP A 197 -16.24 -4.05 -2.15
N ASN A 198 -16.87 -5.20 -1.92
CA ASN A 198 -17.77 -5.42 -0.78
C ASN A 198 -17.08 -5.36 0.59
N PHE A 199 -15.74 -5.47 0.65
CA PHE A 199 -14.96 -5.29 1.88
C PHE A 199 -14.47 -3.84 2.04
N GLY A 200 -14.80 -2.95 1.11
CA GLY A 200 -14.31 -1.57 1.08
C GLY A 200 -12.85 -1.47 0.65
N ASN A 201 -12.34 -2.46 -0.07
CA ASN A 201 -11.01 -2.41 -0.67
C ASN A 201 -11.04 -1.67 -1.99
N PHE A 202 -10.05 -0.81 -2.21
CA PHE A 202 -9.86 -0.05 -3.44
C PHE A 202 -9.63 -0.96 -4.67
N THR A 203 -10.55 -0.95 -5.63
CA THR A 203 -10.45 -1.75 -6.88
C THR A 203 -10.06 -0.94 -8.10
N PHE A 204 -10.32 0.36 -8.11
CA PHE A 204 -9.93 1.24 -9.20
C PHE A 204 -9.75 2.66 -8.72
N GLY A 205 -8.71 3.34 -9.22
CA GLY A 205 -8.62 4.78 -9.10
C GLY A 205 -7.91 5.46 -10.26
N GLU A 206 -8.41 6.65 -10.54
CA GLU A 206 -7.86 7.57 -11.52
C GLU A 206 -7.40 8.84 -10.82
N PHE A 207 -6.18 9.26 -11.14
CA PHE A 207 -5.49 10.37 -10.52
C PHE A 207 -5.21 11.40 -11.60
N VAL A 208 -5.56 12.64 -11.32
CA VAL A 208 -5.35 13.76 -12.23
C VAL A 208 -4.51 14.85 -11.56
N ASP A 209 -3.80 15.62 -12.36
CA ASP A 209 -3.12 16.82 -11.88
C ASP A 209 -4.11 18.00 -11.70
N GLU A 210 -3.56 19.16 -11.36
CA GLU A 210 -4.30 20.42 -11.23
C GLU A 210 -4.99 20.91 -12.51
N ASN A 211 -4.55 20.45 -13.68
CA ASN A 211 -5.14 20.77 -14.98
C ASN A 211 -6.21 19.73 -15.39
N GLY A 212 -6.41 18.68 -14.58
CA GLY A 212 -7.30 17.58 -14.90
C GLY A 212 -6.69 16.56 -15.88
N GLU A 213 -5.39 16.64 -16.14
CA GLU A 213 -4.67 15.65 -16.94
C GLU A 213 -4.40 14.39 -16.12
N ARG A 214 -4.69 13.24 -16.71
CA ARG A 214 -4.50 11.94 -16.06
C ARG A 214 -3.00 11.66 -15.87
N ILE A 215 -2.60 11.47 -14.63
CA ILE A 215 -1.20 11.18 -14.27
C ILE A 215 -0.95 9.71 -13.96
N TYR A 216 -1.96 9.02 -13.41
CA TYR A 216 -1.82 7.65 -12.94
C TYR A 216 -3.19 6.97 -12.87
N THR A 217 -3.23 5.70 -13.24
CA THR A 217 -4.36 4.83 -12.92
C THR A 217 -3.87 3.54 -12.29
N ILE A 218 -4.70 3.00 -11.42
CA ILE A 218 -4.44 1.74 -10.74
C ILE A 218 -5.73 0.93 -10.70
N LYS A 219 -5.61 -0.35 -11.02
CA LYS A 219 -6.68 -1.34 -10.95
C LYS A 219 -6.23 -2.46 -10.03
N ARG A 220 -7.08 -2.84 -9.07
CA ARG A 220 -6.87 -3.97 -8.19
C ARG A 220 -8.02 -4.96 -8.30
N SER A 221 -7.67 -6.23 -8.25
CA SER A 221 -8.62 -7.33 -8.07
C SER A 221 -8.18 -8.17 -6.88
N TYR A 222 -9.17 -8.62 -6.11
CA TYR A 222 -8.98 -9.30 -4.84
C TYR A 222 -9.56 -10.71 -4.92
N THR A 223 -8.80 -11.67 -4.42
CA THR A 223 -9.31 -13.00 -4.07
C THR A 223 -9.29 -13.11 -2.55
N TYR A 224 -10.33 -13.71 -1.99
CA TYR A 224 -10.55 -13.82 -0.55
C TYR A 224 -10.59 -15.27 -0.11
N TYR A 225 -10.07 -15.55 1.09
CA TYR A 225 -10.30 -16.82 1.74
C TYR A 225 -11.79 -17.03 2.02
N LYS A 226 -12.24 -18.27 1.86
CA LYS A 226 -13.59 -18.73 2.22
C LYS A 226 -13.71 -19.06 3.70
#